data_AF-A0AAU6UAH4-F1
#
_entry.id   AF-A0AAU6UAH4-F1
#
_cell.length_a   1.000
_cell.length_b   1.000
_cell.length_c   1.000
_cell.angle_alpha   90.00
_cell.angle_beta   90.00
_cell.angle_gamma   90.00
#
_symmetry.space_group_name_H-M   'P 1'
#
loop_
_entity.id
_entity.type
_entity.pdbx_description
1 polymer ?
#
loop_
_entity_poly.entity_id
_entity_poly.type
_entity_poly.pdbx_seq_one_letter_code
_entity_poly.pdbx_strand_id
1 'polypeptide(L)' 'MKIQESQGAQPLHSAESGKMGAFAGRAMSALPASSSQVPLSTLLRRSITLNQVQELALQRLQQAEHTPLAERRIRVL' A
#
# COMPACT_ATOMS: atom_id res chain seq x y z
N MET A 1 30.24 -1.62 9.33
CA MET A 1 29.31 -1.33 8.22
C MET A 1 28.51 -0.09 8.60
N LYS A 2 28.70 1.04 7.92
CA LYS A 2 27.87 2.25 8.12
C LYS A 2 26.79 2.26 7.03
N ILE A 3 25.54 2.05 7.43
CA ILE A 3 24.40 2.12 6.50
C ILE A 3 23.91 3.56 6.55
N GLN A 4 24.11 4.28 5.45
CA GLN A 4 23.65 5.65 5.28
C GLN A 4 22.14 5.58 5.02
N GLU A 5 21.34 6.11 5.94
CA GLU A 5 19.89 6.18 5.79
C GLU A 5 19.56 7.13 4.64
N SER A 6 19.11 6.57 3.52
CA SER A 6 18.61 7.33 2.38
C SER A 6 17.39 8.13 2.83
N GLN A 7 17.57 9.44 2.82
CA GLN A 7 16.59 10.45 3.19
C GLN A 7 15.24 10.19 2.52
N GLY A 8 14.19 10.29 3.35
CA GLY A 8 12.83 10.71 3.03
C GLY A 8 12.29 10.35 1.65
N ALA A 9 11.33 9.43 1.63
CA ALA A 9 10.39 9.28 0.53
C ALA A 9 9.85 10.66 0.12
N GLN A 10 10.38 11.21 -0.97
CA GLN A 10 9.80 12.39 -1.58
C GLN A 10 8.39 12.00 -2.03
N PRO A 11 7.36 12.77 -1.68
CA PRO A 11 6.05 12.57 -2.27
C PRO A 11 6.24 12.75 -3.78
N LEU A 12 6.02 11.68 -4.55
CA LEU A 12 6.07 11.72 -6.00
C LEU A 12 5.13 12.85 -6.46
N HIS A 13 5.76 13.93 -6.92
CA HIS A 13 5.11 15.15 -7.34
C HIS A 13 3.95 14.82 -8.27
N SER A 14 2.81 15.49 -8.03
CA SER A 14 1.64 15.55 -8.89
C SER A 14 2.03 15.46 -10.37
N ALA A 15 1.72 14.33 -11.00
CA ALA A 15 1.64 14.31 -12.45
C ALA A 15 0.58 15.35 -12.85
N GLU A 16 0.99 16.39 -13.56
CA GLU A 16 0.07 17.41 -14.05
C GLU A 16 -1.05 16.74 -14.85
N SER A 17 -2.26 16.81 -14.30
CA SER A 17 -3.47 16.29 -14.93
C SER A 17 -3.62 16.93 -16.31
N GLY A 18 -3.57 16.12 -17.37
CA GLY A 18 -3.81 16.58 -18.74
C GLY A 18 -2.61 16.56 -19.69
N LYS A 19 -1.39 16.24 -19.24
CA LYS A 19 -0.27 16.01 -20.17
C LYS A 19 -0.32 14.59 -20.74
N MET A 20 -0.50 14.49 -22.05
CA MET A 20 -0.34 13.25 -22.81
C MET A 20 1.15 13.01 -23.03
N GLY A 21 1.70 11.95 -22.44
CA GLY A 21 3.07 11.49 -22.63
C GLY A 21 3.14 10.32 -23.62
N ALA A 22 4.34 9.86 -23.93
CA ALA A 22 4.54 8.63 -24.70
C ALA A 22 5.44 7.66 -23.93
N PHE A 23 5.04 6.40 -23.83
CA PHE A 23 5.85 5.31 -23.26
C PHE A 23 5.88 4.14 -24.25
N ALA A 24 7.08 3.69 -24.63
CA ALA A 24 7.28 2.62 -25.61
C ALA A 24 6.48 2.83 -26.93
N GLY A 25 6.43 4.08 -27.41
CA GLY A 25 5.69 4.44 -28.62
C GLY A 25 4.16 4.49 -28.45
N ARG A 26 3.63 4.30 -27.23
CA ARG A 26 2.20 4.41 -26.92
C ARG A 26 1.90 5.72 -26.21
N ALA A 27 0.85 6.42 -26.65
CA ALA A 27 0.34 7.59 -25.94
C ALA A 27 -0.22 7.17 -24.57
N MET A 28 0.17 7.89 -23.52
CA MET A 28 -0.21 7.67 -22.14
C MET A 28 -0.79 8.96 -21.57
N SER A 29 -1.85 8.87 -20.79
CA SER A 29 -2.36 9.99 -20.00
C SER A 29 -2.21 9.69 -18.51
N ALA A 30 -1.82 10.69 -17.73
CA ALA A 30 -1.86 10.59 -16.29
C ALA A 30 -3.33 10.64 -15.85
N LEU A 31 -3.83 9.53 -15.30
CA LEU A 31 -5.05 9.57 -14.52
C LEU A 31 -4.67 9.97 -13.09
N PRO A 32 -5.34 10.97 -12.50
CA PRO A 32 -5.18 11.23 -11.08
C PRO A 32 -5.53 9.93 -10.35
N ALA A 33 -4.65 9.49 -9.45
CA ALA A 33 -4.94 8.36 -8.59
C ALA A 33 -6.24 8.71 -7.85
N SER A 34 -7.32 7.97 -8.14
CA SER A 34 -8.61 8.18 -7.49
C SER A 34 -8.38 8.12 -5.98
N SER A 35 -8.69 9.22 -5.30
CA SER A 35 -8.66 9.31 -3.83
C SER A 35 -9.72 8.42 -3.18
N SER A 36 -10.62 7.83 -3.97
CA SER A 36 -11.57 6.82 -3.50
C SER A 36 -10.88 5.44 -3.44
N GLN A 37 -9.78 5.35 -2.69
CA GLN A 37 -9.30 4.05 -2.25
C GLN A 37 -10.26 3.54 -1.17
N VAL A 38 -11.17 2.65 -1.58
CA VAL A 38 -12.06 1.97 -0.63
C VAL A 38 -11.19 1.14 0.32
N PRO A 39 -11.36 1.27 1.65
CA PRO A 39 -10.58 0.49 2.60
C PRO A 39 -10.70 -1.01 2.30
N LEU A 40 -9.57 -1.73 2.34
CA LEU A 40 -9.54 -3.19 2.12
C LEU A 40 -10.57 -3.94 2.98
N SER A 41 -10.77 -3.52 4.23
CA SER A 41 -11.80 -4.06 5.13
C SER A 41 -13.21 -3.95 4.54
N THR A 42 -13.57 -2.83 3.91
CA THR A 42 -14.85 -2.62 3.24
C THR A 42 -15.04 -3.55 2.04
N LEU A 43 -13.96 -3.83 1.30
CA LEU A 43 -14.00 -4.78 0.18
C LEU A 43 -14.18 -6.21 0.69
N LEU A 44 -13.44 -6.61 1.72
CA LEU A 44 -13.45 -7.97 2.26
C LEU A 44 -14.77 -8.34 2.93
N ARG A 45 -15.42 -7.39 3.62
CA ARG A 45 -16.75 -7.63 4.23
C ARG A 45 -17.83 -8.06 3.23
N ARG A 46 -17.64 -7.79 1.93
CA ARG A 46 -18.57 -8.26 0.88
C ARG A 46 -18.35 -9.72 0.48
N SER A 47 -17.18 -10.29 0.79
CA SER A 47 -16.76 -11.61 0.30
C SER A 47 -16.57 -12.63 1.41
N ILE A 48 -16.25 -12.19 2.63
CA ILE A 48 -15.97 -13.07 3.77
C ILE A 48 -16.53 -12.48 5.06
N THR A 49 -16.94 -13.37 5.97
CA THR A 49 -17.26 -13.00 7.35
C THR A 49 -15.97 -12.84 8.14
N LEU A 50 -15.71 -11.63 8.63
CA LEU A 50 -14.57 -11.33 9.47
C LEU A 50 -14.98 -11.36 10.93
N ASN A 51 -14.17 -11.98 11.78
CA ASN A 51 -14.31 -11.85 13.23
C ASN A 51 -13.57 -10.61 13.75
N GLN A 52 -13.83 -10.24 15.00
CA GLN A 52 -13.26 -9.03 15.62
C GLN A 52 -11.72 -8.98 15.58
N VAL A 53 -11.05 -10.13 15.76
CA VAL A 53 -9.57 -10.21 15.72
C VAL A 53 -9.05 -9.93 14.30
N GLN A 54 -9.74 -10.44 13.29
CA GLN A 54 -9.39 -10.21 11.89
C GLN A 54 -9.67 -8.76 11.47
N GLU A 55 -10.74 -8.15 11.97
CA GLU A 55 -11.00 -6.72 11.73
C GLU A 55 -9.89 -5.84 12.30
N LEU A 56 -9.45 -6.13 13.53
CA LEU A 56 -8.33 -5.43 14.15
C LEU A 56 -7.03 -5.64 13.35
N ALA A 57 -6.77 -6.86 12.89
CA ALA A 57 -5.60 -7.15 12.07
C ALA A 57 -5.60 -6.37 10.74
N LEU A 58 -6.76 -6.24 10.09
CA LEU A 58 -6.90 -5.43 8.87
C LEU A 58 -6.67 -3.95 9.12
N GLN A 59 -7.18 -3.42 10.24
CA GLN A 59 -6.94 -2.02 10.63
C GLN A 59 -5.45 -1.74 10.82
N ARG A 60 -4.73 -2.65 11.51
CA ARG A 60 -3.27 -2.54 11.70
C ARG A 60 -2.52 -2.60 10.37
N LEU A 61 -2.93 -3.50 9.47
CA LEU A 61 -2.36 -3.60 8.11
C LEU A 61 -2.49 -2.27 7.33
N GLN A 62 -3.64 -1.61 7.42
CA GLN A 62 -3.89 -0.31 6.77
C GLN A 62 -3.04 0.82 7.36
N GLN A 63 -2.65 0.71 8.63
CA GLN A 63 -1.77 1.66 9.32
C GLN A 63 -0.28 1.35 9.13
N ALA A 64 0.05 0.38 8.26
CA ALA A 64 1.41 -0.17 8.11
C ALA A 64 2.00 -0.75 9.41
N GLU A 65 1.14 -1.13 10.35
CA GLU A 65 1.54 -1.84 11.55
C GLU A 65 1.57 -3.34 11.27
N HIS A 66 2.75 -3.95 11.46
CA HIS A 66 2.96 -5.37 11.25
C HIS A 66 3.70 -5.97 12.44
N THR A 67 3.36 -7.21 12.80
CA THR A 67 4.12 -7.96 13.81
C THR A 67 5.54 -8.23 13.29
N PRO A 68 6.58 -7.70 13.97
CA PRO A 68 7.98 -7.91 13.59
C PRO A 68 8.34 -9.39 13.52
N LEU A 69 9.31 -9.74 12.67
CA LEU A 69 9.79 -11.13 12.57
C LEU A 69 10.37 -11.64 13.90
N ALA A 70 11.00 -10.78 14.69
CA ALA A 70 11.57 -11.12 15.99
C ALA A 70 10.53 -11.65 16.99
N GLU A 71 9.27 -11.24 16.85
CA GLU A 71 8.15 -11.68 17.71
C GLU A 71 7.48 -12.95 17.18
N ARG A 72 7.85 -13.43 15.98
CA ARG A 72 7.22 -14.60 15.36
C ARG A 72 7.93 -15.87 15.80
N ARG A 73 7.14 -16.87 16.20
CA ARG A 73 7.64 -18.22 16.48
C ARG A 73 7.84 -18.98 15.17
N ILE A 74 9.04 -18.90 14.61
CA ILE A 74 9.42 -19.61 13.37
C ILE A 74 10.04 -20.95 13.75
N ARG A 75 9.62 -22.04 13.10
CA ARG A 75 10.25 -23.36 13.21
C ARG A 75 10.79 -23.78 11.85
N VAL A 76 11.98 -24.37 11.83
CA VAL A 76 12.54 -25.02 10.64
C VAL A 76 12.00 -26.46 10.61
N LEU A 77 11.47 -26.89 9.47
CA LEU A 77 10.96 -28.24 9.22
C LEU A 77 12.02 -29.10 8.54
#